data_AF-A0A7W0YEF4-F1
#
_entry.id   AF-A0A7W0YEF4-F1
#
_cell.length_a   1.000
_cell.length_b   1.000
_cell.length_c   1.000
_cell.angle_alpha   90.00
_cell.angle_beta   90.00
_cell.angle_gamma   90.00
#
_symmetry.space_group_name_H-M   'P 1'
#
loop_
_entity.id
_entity.type
_entity.pdbx_description
1 polymer ?
#
loop_
_entity_poly.entity_id
_entity_poly.type
_entity_poly.pdbx_seq_one_letter_code
_entity_poly.pdbx_strand_id
1 'polypeptide(L)'
;MDLVYNLARRLVRSPEDVQDLVQETYLAAFRAWSERRRPRKVEPWIATICLNLGRSAWRRRSRRPTEVPLEDLMQLPAASDPEADALAANRF
;
A
#
# COMPACT_ATOMS: atom_id res chain seq x y z
N MET A 1 -25.60 -4.82 6.21
CA MET A 1 -24.12 -4.68 6.18
C MET A 1 -23.77 -3.23 5.91
N ASP A 2 -22.92 -2.63 6.75
CA ASP A 2 -22.52 -1.21 6.72
C ASP A 2 -21.86 -0.80 5.37
N LEU A 3 -22.08 0.44 4.92
CA LEU A 3 -21.50 1.05 3.71
C LEU A 3 -19.98 0.89 3.66
N VAL A 4 -19.27 1.20 4.75
CA VAL A 4 -17.79 1.18 4.79
C VAL A 4 -17.27 -0.24 4.63
N TYR A 5 -17.90 -1.21 5.28
CA TYR A 5 -17.53 -2.63 5.17
C TYR A 5 -17.71 -3.16 3.74
N ASN A 6 -18.81 -2.79 3.07
CA ASN A 6 -19.06 -3.19 1.69
C ASN A 6 -18.04 -2.58 0.71
N LEU A 7 -17.60 -1.35 0.95
CA LEU A 7 -16.53 -0.72 0.18
C LEU A 7 -15.18 -1.38 0.44
N ALA A 8 -14.82 -1.59 1.71
CA ALA A 8 -13.55 -2.19 2.10
C ALA A 8 -13.36 -3.59 1.48
N ARG A 9 -14.40 -4.44 1.50
CA ARG A 9 -14.40 -5.75 0.84
C ARG A 9 -14.12 -5.74 -0.66
N ARG A 10 -14.34 -4.61 -1.34
CA ARG A 10 -14.03 -4.45 -2.77
C ARG A 10 -12.61 -3.93 -3.01
N LEU A 11 -11.96 -3.37 -1.98
CA LEU A 11 -10.66 -2.72 -2.07
C LEU A 11 -9.50 -3.65 -1.65
N VAL A 12 -9.75 -4.57 -0.72
CA VAL A 12 -8.73 -5.47 -0.17
C VAL A 12 -9.20 -6.93 -0.16
N ARG A 13 -8.25 -7.87 -0.11
CA ARG A 13 -8.51 -9.30 -0.36
C ARG A 13 -8.63 -10.14 0.92
N SER A 14 -7.86 -9.84 1.96
CA SER A 14 -7.92 -10.57 3.23
C SER A 14 -9.07 -10.07 4.11
N PRO A 15 -9.80 -10.94 4.84
CA PRO A 15 -10.76 -10.52 5.86
C PRO A 15 -10.14 -9.61 6.93
N GLU A 16 -8.87 -9.83 7.28
CA GLU A 16 -8.12 -9.00 8.23
C GLU A 16 -7.90 -7.60 7.68
N ASP A 17 -7.39 -7.50 6.44
CA ASP A 17 -7.21 -6.23 5.74
C ASP A 17 -8.54 -5.45 5.65
N VAL A 18 -9.67 -6.15 5.47
CA VAL A 18 -11.01 -5.52 5.44
C VAL A 18 -11.32 -4.89 6.79
N GLN A 19 -11.13 -5.62 7.88
CA GLN A 19 -11.40 -5.13 9.24
C GLN A 19 -10.50 -3.94 9.56
N ASP A 20 -9.21 -4.01 9.21
CA ASP A 20 -8.25 -2.93 9.41
C ASP A 20 -8.64 -1.67 8.64
N LEU A 21 -8.98 -1.80 7.36
CA LEU A 21 -9.41 -0.67 6.54
C LEU A 21 -10.70 -0.02 7.06
N VAL A 22 -11.64 -0.82 7.57
CA VAL A 22 -12.87 -0.33 8.19
C VAL A 22 -12.54 0.47 9.46
N GLN A 23 -11.72 -0.08 10.35
CA GLN A 23 -11.30 0.59 11.57
C GLN A 23 -10.57 1.90 11.28
N GLU A 24 -9.59 1.87 10.38
CA GLU A 24 -8.80 3.04 10.00
C GLU A 24 -9.70 4.14 9.38
N THR A 25 -10.72 3.74 8.61
CA THR A 25 -11.72 4.66 8.05
C THR A 25 -12.48 5.39 9.15
N TYR A 26 -13.02 4.68 10.15
CA TYR A 26 -13.77 5.32 11.24
C TYR A 26 -12.88 6.17 12.13
N LEU A 27 -11.64 5.76 12.40
CA LEU A 27 -10.67 6.56 13.15
C LEU A 27 -10.33 7.87 12.41
N ALA A 28 -10.08 7.79 11.10
CA ALA A 28 -9.82 8.96 10.27
C ALA A 28 -11.05 9.88 10.19
N ALA A 29 -12.25 9.31 10.06
CA ALA A 29 -13.50 10.07 10.08
C ALA A 29 -13.71 10.76 11.43
N PHE A 30 -13.46 10.09 12.55
CA PHE A 30 -13.59 10.66 13.90
C PHE A 30 -12.65 11.86 14.10
N ARG A 31 -11.37 11.71 13.74
CA ARG A 31 -10.39 12.81 13.81
C ARG A 31 -10.78 13.99 12.91
N ALA A 32 -11.19 13.71 11.67
CA ALA A 32 -11.63 14.73 10.74
C ALA A 32 -12.92 15.44 11.19
N TRP A 33 -13.78 14.74 11.93
CA TRP A 33 -15.01 15.30 12.49
C TRP A 33 -14.73 16.31 13.61
N SER A 34 -13.70 16.09 14.43
CA SER A 34 -13.28 17.04 15.47
C SER A 34 -12.53 18.25 14.92
N GLU A 35 -11.78 18.07 13.84
CA GLU A 35 -10.89 19.11 13.30
C GLU A 35 -11.53 20.00 12.24
N ARG A 36 -12.65 19.58 11.62
CA ARG A 36 -13.21 20.24 10.44
C ARG A 36 -14.70 20.54 10.57
N ARG A 37 -15.20 21.39 9.66
CA ARG A 37 -16.64 21.60 9.50
C ARG A 37 -17.31 20.28 9.09
N ARG A 38 -18.41 19.94 9.79
CA ARG A 38 -19.20 18.72 9.54
C ARG A 38 -19.60 18.63 8.06
N PRO A 39 -19.53 17.43 7.45
CA PRO A 39 -19.90 17.23 6.07
C PRO A 39 -21.40 17.46 5.87
N ARG A 40 -21.78 17.98 4.70
CA ARG A 40 -23.21 18.15 4.34
C ARG A 40 -23.93 16.81 4.16
N LYS A 41 -23.22 15.77 3.72
CA LYS A 41 -23.71 14.38 3.60
C LYS A 41 -22.65 13.42 4.14
N VAL A 42 -23.00 12.62 5.14
CA VAL A 42 -22.04 11.76 5.86
C VAL A 42 -21.62 10.56 5.00
N GLU A 43 -22.57 9.90 4.32
CA GLU A 43 -22.28 8.68 3.54
C GLU A 43 -21.24 8.89 2.42
N PRO A 44 -21.37 9.87 1.50
CA PRO A 44 -20.36 10.07 0.46
C PRO A 44 -19.01 10.51 1.05
N TRP A 45 -19.05 11.24 2.17
CA TRP A 45 -17.85 11.70 2.85
C TRP A 45 -17.05 10.54 3.46
N ILE A 46 -17.68 9.66 4.22
CA ILE A 46 -16.99 8.49 4.78
C ILE A 46 -16.56 7.50 3.70
N ALA A 47 -17.35 7.35 2.63
CA ALA A 47 -16.96 6.58 1.45
C ALA A 47 -15.68 7.13 0.81
N THR A 48 -15.53 8.47 0.74
CA THR A 48 -14.33 9.12 0.21
C THR A 48 -13.11 8.80 1.06
N ILE A 49 -13.22 8.83 2.39
CA ILE A 49 -12.15 8.47 3.32
C ILE A 49 -11.73 7.00 3.07
N CYS A 50 -12.69 6.08 3.06
CA CYS A 50 -12.43 4.65 2.84
C CYS A 50 -11.70 4.39 1.51
N LEU A 51 -12.20 4.98 0.41
CA LEU A 51 -11.60 4.82 -0.91
C LEU A 51 -10.16 5.39 -0.97
N ASN A 52 -9.89 6.50 -0.29
CA ASN A 52 -8.57 7.12 -0.26
C ASN A 52 -7.56 6.29 0.55
N LEU A 53 -7.99 5.73 1.68
CA LEU A 53 -7.17 4.82 2.48
C LEU A 53 -6.87 3.53 1.70
N GLY A 54 -7.90 2.90 1.10
CA GLY A 54 -7.73 1.70 0.29
C GLY A 54 -6.79 1.90 -0.91
N ARG A 55 -6.92 3.01 -1.65
CA ARG A 55 -5.99 3.35 -2.75
C ARG A 55 -4.57 3.58 -2.25
N SER A 56 -4.41 4.16 -1.06
CA SER A 56 -3.09 4.40 -0.46
C SER A 56 -2.44 3.10 0.01
N ALA A 57 -3.21 2.19 0.60
CA ALA A 57 -2.77 0.85 0.96
C ALA A 57 -2.34 0.04 -0.28
N TRP A 58 -3.14 0.08 -1.35
CA TRP A 58 -2.80 -0.56 -2.62
C TRP A 58 -1.49 -0.02 -3.21
N ARG A 59 -1.34 1.31 -3.29
CA ARG A 59 -0.08 1.94 -3.76
C ARG A 59 1.12 1.57 -2.91
N ARG A 60 0.98 1.49 -1.58
CA ARG A 60 2.05 1.04 -0.68
C ARG A 60 2.45 -0.40 -0.97
N ARG A 61 1.48 -1.30 -1.17
CA ARG A 61 1.74 -2.71 -1.49
C ARG A 61 2.40 -2.90 -2.85
N SER A 62 1.96 -2.16 -3.87
CA SER A 62 2.55 -2.22 -5.21
C SER A 62 3.97 -1.65 -5.29
N ARG A 63 4.36 -0.78 -4.35
CA ARG A 63 5.70 -0.18 -4.28
C ARG A 63 6.64 -0.90 -3.32
N ARG A 64 6.17 -1.92 -2.60
CA ARG A 64 7.01 -2.69 -1.68
C ARG A 64 7.99 -3.51 -2.51
N PRO A 65 9.31 -3.45 -2.24
CA PRO A 65 10.27 -4.32 -2.88
C PRO A 65 9.84 -5.78 -2.73
N THR A 66 10.06 -6.58 -3.78
CA THR A 66 9.88 -8.02 -3.67
C THR A 66 10.79 -8.53 -2.56
N GLU A 67 10.20 -9.10 -1.52
CA GLU A 67 10.95 -9.77 -0.47
C GLU A 67 11.49 -11.07 -1.07
N VAL A 68 12.80 -11.12 -1.24
CA VAL A 68 13.53 -12.33 -1.65
C VAL A 68 14.16 -12.95 -0.40
N PRO A 69 14.07 -14.28 -0.23
CA PRO A 69 14.80 -15.00 0.81
C PRO A 69 16.29 -14.62 0.79
N LEU A 70 16.89 -14.55 1.97
CA LEU A 70 18.30 -14.19 2.08
C LEU A 70 19.19 -15.22 1.37
N GLU A 71 18.76 -16.48 1.40
CA GLU A 71 19.40 -17.61 0.72
C GLU A 71 19.48 -17.41 -0.79
N ASP A 72 18.44 -16.81 -1.39
CA ASP A 72 18.39 -16.53 -2.83
C ASP A 72 19.26 -15.32 -3.17
N LEU A 73 19.30 -14.30 -2.30
CA LEU A 73 20.19 -13.14 -2.45
C LEU A 73 21.67 -13.52 -2.41
N MET A 74 22.05 -14.48 -1.57
CA MET A 74 23.43 -14.96 -1.45
C MET A 74 23.89 -15.82 -2.64
N GLN A 75 22.94 -16.35 -3.42
CA GLN A 75 23.21 -17.14 -4.63
C GLN A 75 23.31 -16.27 -5.89
N LEU A 76 22.88 -15.00 -5.83
CA LEU A 76 23.10 -14.07 -6.92
C LEU A 76 24.61 -13.84 -7.07
N PRO A 77 25.16 -13.89 -8.30
CA PRO A 77 26.54 -13.48 -8.51
C PRO A 77 26.71 -12.06 -7.96
N ALA A 78 27.82 -11.83 -7.24
CA ALA A 78 28.18 -10.47 -6.82
C ALA A 78 28.03 -9.56 -8.04
N ALA A 79 27.29 -8.46 -7.88
CA ALA A 79 27.00 -7.54 -8.98
C ALA A 79 28.30 -7.31 -9.76
N SER A 80 28.31 -7.70 -11.05
CA SER A 80 29.51 -7.61 -11.87
C SER A 80 30.07 -6.21 -11.73
N ASP A 81 31.34 -6.09 -11.39
CA ASP A 81 32.00 -4.80 -11.33
C ASP A 81 31.99 -4.23 -12.76
N PRO A 82 31.19 -3.17 -13.04
CA PRO A 82 31.07 -2.65 -14.38
C PRO A 82 32.41 -2.08 -14.88
N GLU A 83 33.34 -1.77 -13.97
CA GLU A 83 34.70 -1.33 -14.30
C GLU A 83 35.56 -2.52 -14.79
N ALA A 84 35.45 -3.69 -14.15
CA ALA A 84 36.12 -4.90 -14.57
C ALA A 84 35.64 -5.40 -15.95
N ASP A 85 34.32 -5.33 -16.20
CA ASP A 85 33.73 -5.72 -17.49
C ASP A 85 34.13 -4.76 -18.62
N ALA A 86 34.21 -3.45 -18.35
CA ALA A 86 34.66 -2.45 -19.32
C ALA A 86 36.16 -2.60 -19.67
N LEU A 87 37.00 -2.94 -18.68
CA LEU A 87 38.43 -3.20 -18.89
C LEU A 87 38.71 -4.52 -19.64
N ALA A 88 37.81 -5.50 -19.53
CA ALA A 88 37.88 -6.75 -20.29
C ALA A 88 37.46 -6.55 -21.76
N ALA A 89 36.45 -5.71 -22.03
CA ALA A 89 35.95 -5.42 -23.37
C ALA A 89 36.96 -4.65 -24.25
N ASN A 90 37.85 -3.86 -23.64
CA ASN A 90 38.85 -3.04 -24.34
C ASN A 90 40.19 -3.78 -24.59
N ARG A 91 40.25 -5.09 -24.36
CA ARG A 91 41.46 -5.93 -24.48
C ARG A 91 41.48 -6.82 -25.74
N PHE A 92 40.69 -6.47 -26.76
CA PHE A 92 40.71 -7.04 -28.11
C PHE A 92 40.85 -5.90 -29.14
#